data_AF-A6LJN5-F1
#
_entry.id   AF-A6LJN5-F1
#
_cell.length_a   1.000
_cell.length_b   1.000
_cell.length_c   1.000
_cell.angle_alpha   90.00
_cell.angle_beta   90.00
_cell.angle_gamma   90.00
#
_symmetry.space_group_name_H-M   'P 1'
#
loop_
_entity.id
_entity.type
_entity.pdbx_description
1 polymer ?
#
loop_
_entity_poly.entity_id
_entity_poly.type
_entity_poly.pdbx_seq_one_letter_code
_entity_poly.pdbx_strand_id
1 'polypeptide(L)'
;MFFTSILILLFYFEKHNVENFTSLLKEKLAYESVLTLSKIFSTKDLTISFVKEKKTFFVSAEFDFEGRKVYVIKDLTFEVIVLSVLSLIFFLFLMGIITFKRKEIIKKVKIISEDLAKIEGNLKYFQNYLEYNPIVKKMKVEELESLKESVNYLQEIIVRNERELLDSIDEVVKTKKDLEDINTFLTSAYEILANVNPKDRIEDVAQYILEELIDIFKDVNAGSIILKQNNKFKYFAQVGYTDKLKEIEFCCENDVIAIQFEGYVSGDVIKNKNNEVFDEVFKEVGSEKIKSTYVIPIYVEQEKVGSICLDSFVNDKLKIPEYVNIFGKIFGNFLILKVYENSYKKMFFEILKMFVESVDKRVGKIHSRNVANLSKKLAKVFGVDEMKTWEAAMLHDIGKVFLSDRILKKPGRLTNAEKVQIQNHVKIGYEILNRFEFLKDISKIVLYHHERCDGKGIFGLKCEEIPLESRIILVVDAYFTMKNKGFDDFTIFDELYKDVENGKLDRKVVEELEKIVRRKKDE
;
A
#
# COMPACT_ATOMS: atom_id res chain seq x y z
N MET A 1 5.66 26.18 12.23
CA MET A 1 5.11 25.66 10.96
C MET A 1 6.00 24.65 10.25
N PHE A 2 7.25 24.44 10.67
CA PHE A 2 8.18 23.39 10.18
C PHE A 2 7.93 21.98 10.81
N PHE A 3 6.87 21.84 11.61
CA PHE A 3 6.68 20.74 12.57
C PHE A 3 5.71 19.66 12.09
N THR A 4 4.81 19.95 11.16
CA THR A 4 3.83 18.99 10.62
C THR A 4 4.47 18.01 9.65
N SER A 5 5.51 18.43 8.91
CA SER A 5 6.25 17.57 7.98
C SER A 5 7.15 16.54 8.68
N ILE A 6 7.52 16.77 9.95
CA ILE A 6 8.30 15.85 10.77
C ILE A 6 7.41 14.69 11.30
N LEU A 7 6.11 14.92 11.49
CA LEU A 7 5.18 13.86 11.94
C LEU A 7 4.92 12.80 10.86
N ILE A 8 5.03 13.16 9.58
CA ILE A 8 4.91 12.23 8.44
C ILE A 8 6.03 11.18 8.48
N LEU A 9 7.21 11.53 8.99
CA LEU A 9 8.35 10.62 9.13
C LEU A 9 8.22 9.65 10.31
N LEU A 10 7.34 9.92 11.28
CA LEU A 10 7.11 9.07 12.44
C LEU A 10 6.06 7.97 12.19
N PHE A 11 5.23 8.10 11.15
CA PHE A 11 4.13 7.18 10.87
C PHE A 11 4.47 6.02 9.91
N TYR A 12 5.67 5.96 9.35
CA TYR A 12 6.10 4.87 8.45
C TYR A 12 6.69 3.64 9.18
N PHE A 13 6.79 3.67 10.52
CA PHE A 13 7.20 2.51 11.35
C PHE A 13 6.03 2.03 12.21
N GLU A 14 5.25 1.08 11.65
CA GLU A 14 4.08 0.40 12.23
C GLU A 14 4.17 0.00 13.72
N LYS A 15 3.07 0.12 14.49
CA LYS A 15 1.97 -0.87 14.53
C LYS A 15 0.89 -0.47 15.57
N HIS A 16 -0.35 -0.33 15.09
CA HIS A 16 -1.64 -0.21 15.78
C HIS A 16 -2.07 1.15 16.38
N ASN A 17 -3.29 1.53 15.95
CA ASN A 17 -4.14 2.59 16.48
C ASN A 17 -4.10 2.67 18.01
N VAL A 18 -3.77 3.85 18.53
CA VAL A 18 -4.05 4.27 19.90
C VAL A 18 -5.15 5.35 19.85
N GLU A 19 -6.24 5.00 19.15
CA GLU A 19 -7.34 5.78 18.56
C GLU A 19 -7.96 6.94 19.35
N ASN A 20 -7.74 7.00 20.64
CA ASN A 20 -8.34 8.03 21.48
C ASN A 20 -7.29 8.75 22.30
N PHE A 21 -5.98 8.64 22.01
CA PHE A 21 -4.95 8.89 23.01
C PHE A 21 -4.24 10.25 22.95
N THR A 22 -4.71 11.32 23.58
CA THR A 22 -6.08 11.70 23.94
C THR A 22 -6.02 13.18 24.09
N SER A 23 -6.90 13.89 23.38
CA SER A 23 -7.67 15.07 23.82
C SER A 23 -6.94 16.30 24.39
N LEU A 24 -5.69 16.24 24.85
CA LEU A 24 -5.44 16.74 26.19
C LEU A 24 -3.99 17.19 26.46
N LEU A 25 -3.13 17.28 25.45
CA LEU A 25 -1.80 17.89 25.57
C LEU A 25 -1.67 19.14 24.67
N LYS A 26 -2.74 19.86 24.32
CA LYS A 26 -3.37 20.94 25.13
C LYS A 26 -2.42 21.52 26.20
N GLU A 27 -1.60 22.50 25.81
CA GLU A 27 -1.62 23.89 26.34
C GLU A 27 -0.26 24.61 26.20
N LYS A 28 0.90 23.93 26.17
CA LYS A 28 2.19 24.61 26.41
C LYS A 28 3.43 23.87 25.88
N LEU A 29 4.28 24.64 25.18
CA LEU A 29 5.76 24.70 25.31
C LEU A 29 6.71 23.83 24.46
N ALA A 30 7.57 24.59 23.74
CA ALA A 30 9.03 24.59 23.60
C ALA A 30 9.88 23.33 23.91
N TYR A 31 10.77 23.00 22.96
CA TYR A 31 12.06 22.26 23.01
C TYR A 31 12.13 20.88 23.71
N GLU A 32 11.31 20.56 24.71
CA GLU A 32 11.32 19.27 25.41
C GLU A 32 10.62 18.13 24.64
N SER A 33 9.77 18.44 23.67
CA SER A 33 8.88 17.45 22.99
C SER A 33 9.62 16.40 22.15
N VAL A 34 10.83 16.69 21.67
CA VAL A 34 11.65 15.74 20.87
C VAL A 34 12.34 14.71 21.77
N LEU A 35 12.67 15.07 23.02
CA LEU A 35 13.19 14.15 24.03
C LEU A 35 12.10 13.24 24.61
N THR A 36 10.84 13.68 24.58
CA THR A 36 9.69 12.87 24.96
C THR A 36 9.40 11.79 23.91
N LEU A 37 9.51 12.12 22.61
CA LEU A 37 9.34 11.16 21.52
C LEU A 37 10.39 10.04 21.54
N SER A 38 11.67 10.35 21.82
CA SER A 38 12.70 9.30 21.94
C SER A 38 12.44 8.35 23.11
N LYS A 39 11.83 8.81 24.21
CA LYS A 39 11.40 7.97 25.34
C LYS A 39 10.16 7.12 25.03
N ILE A 40 9.28 7.58 24.13
CA ILE A 40 8.05 6.87 23.74
C ILE A 40 8.35 5.75 22.72
N PHE A 41 9.26 5.98 21.77
CA PHE A 41 9.63 4.99 20.74
C PHE A 41 10.76 4.04 21.16
N SER A 42 11.36 4.26 22.33
CA SER A 42 12.33 3.33 22.92
C SER A 42 11.59 2.07 23.41
N THR A 43 11.53 1.05 22.57
CA THR A 43 11.27 -0.31 23.01
C THR A 43 12.57 -0.92 23.53
N LYS A 44 12.51 -2.03 24.28
CA LYS A 44 13.70 -2.66 24.92
C LYS A 44 14.87 -2.94 23.96
N ASP A 45 14.61 -3.01 22.64
CA ASP A 45 15.56 -3.45 21.61
C ASP A 45 15.81 -2.43 20.47
N LEU A 46 15.16 -1.26 20.48
CA LEU A 46 15.31 -0.24 19.42
C LEU A 46 15.58 1.15 20.00
N THR A 47 16.73 1.72 19.69
CA THR A 47 17.16 3.04 20.16
C THR A 47 17.45 3.96 18.98
N ILE A 48 16.69 5.04 18.87
CA ILE A 48 16.94 6.12 17.91
C ILE A 48 17.82 7.17 18.59
N SER A 49 19.05 7.36 18.10
CA SER A 49 20.02 8.27 18.69
C SER A 49 20.51 9.31 17.69
N PHE A 50 20.46 10.59 18.08
CA PHE A 50 21.05 11.69 17.32
C PHE A 50 22.55 11.80 17.61
N VAL A 51 23.40 11.58 16.61
CA VAL A 51 24.85 11.79 16.76
C VAL A 51 25.18 13.21 16.33
N LYS A 52 25.37 14.08 17.34
CA LYS A 52 25.55 15.53 17.19
C LYS A 52 26.77 15.92 16.33
N GLU A 53 27.75 15.04 16.18
CA GLU A 53 29.01 15.33 15.51
C GLU A 53 28.98 15.27 13.96
N LYS A 54 27.95 14.68 13.32
CA LYS A 54 27.99 14.45 11.85
C LYS A 54 26.76 14.83 11.03
N LYS A 55 25.71 15.44 11.61
CA LYS A 55 24.43 15.74 10.91
C LYS A 55 23.82 14.51 10.19
N THR A 56 24.09 13.31 10.69
CA THR A 56 23.64 12.04 10.12
C THR A 56 22.53 11.44 10.96
N PHE A 57 21.55 10.84 10.29
CA PHE A 57 20.40 10.17 10.90
C PHE A 57 20.69 8.67 10.98
N PHE A 58 20.62 8.08 12.18
CA PHE A 58 20.82 6.64 12.35
C PHE A 58 19.67 6.00 13.11
N VAL A 59 19.30 4.79 12.70
CA VAL A 59 18.51 3.88 13.51
C VAL A 59 19.43 2.79 14.02
N SER A 60 19.46 2.60 15.33
CA SER A 60 20.20 1.51 15.95
C SER A 60 19.27 0.54 16.66
N ALA A 61 19.48 -0.75 16.45
CA ALA A 61 18.82 -1.82 17.18
C ALA A 61 19.87 -2.57 18.00
N GLU A 62 19.59 -2.77 19.29
CA GLU A 62 20.45 -3.49 20.23
C GLU A 62 19.89 -4.90 20.43
N PHE A 63 20.73 -5.91 20.31
CA PHE A 63 20.36 -7.31 20.49
C PHE A 63 21.31 -7.97 21.49
N ASP A 64 20.80 -8.66 22.48
CA ASP A 64 21.60 -9.59 23.28
C ASP A 64 21.63 -10.96 22.57
N PHE A 65 22.83 -11.41 22.21
CA PHE A 65 23.06 -12.73 21.63
C PHE A 65 24.17 -13.45 22.40
N GLU A 66 23.82 -14.51 23.12
CA GLU A 66 24.73 -15.30 23.96
C GLU A 66 25.52 -14.45 24.99
N GLY A 67 24.88 -13.43 25.58
CA GLY A 67 25.52 -12.54 26.56
C GLY A 67 26.40 -11.45 25.92
N ARG A 68 26.33 -11.29 24.60
CA ARG A 68 27.01 -10.23 23.85
C ARG A 68 25.99 -9.29 23.23
N LYS A 69 26.15 -7.99 23.49
CA LYS A 69 25.36 -6.94 22.87
C LYS A 69 25.82 -6.69 21.44
N VAL A 70 24.95 -6.91 20.47
CA VAL A 70 25.13 -6.66 19.04
C VAL A 70 24.31 -5.44 18.66
N TYR A 71 24.94 -4.47 18.00
CA TYR A 71 24.27 -3.26 17.53
C TYR A 71 24.17 -3.30 16.00
N VAL A 72 22.95 -3.17 15.46
CA VAL A 72 22.73 -2.97 14.03
C VAL A 72 22.42 -1.51 13.81
N ILE A 73 23.23 -0.82 13.01
CA ILE A 73 23.10 0.62 12.76
C ILE A 73 22.81 0.82 11.27
N LYS A 74 21.70 1.49 10.94
CA LYS A 74 21.38 1.91 9.58
C LYS A 74 21.48 3.43 9.48
N ASP A 75 22.25 3.92 8.52
CA ASP A 75 22.25 5.32 8.10
C ASP A 75 20.98 5.60 7.28
N LEU A 76 20.21 6.61 7.68
CA LEU A 76 19.01 7.11 7.01
C LEU A 76 19.20 8.53 6.47
N THR A 77 20.42 9.06 6.49
CA THR A 77 20.69 10.47 6.18
C THR A 77 20.25 10.81 4.76
N PHE A 78 20.50 9.90 3.81
CA PHE A 78 20.09 10.09 2.43
C PHE A 78 18.57 10.08 2.27
N GLU A 79 17.89 9.10 2.83
CA GLU A 79 16.42 8.98 2.77
C GLU A 79 15.73 10.19 3.41
N VAL A 80 16.22 10.65 4.56
CA VAL A 80 15.69 11.83 5.26
C VAL A 80 15.92 13.10 4.44
N ILE A 81 17.11 13.28 3.84
CA ILE A 81 17.39 14.43 2.98
C ILE A 81 16.49 14.42 1.74
N VAL A 82 16.37 13.28 1.05
CA VAL A 82 15.54 13.14 -0.15
C VAL A 82 14.07 13.44 0.17
N LEU A 83 13.53 12.88 1.24
CA LEU A 83 12.15 13.16 1.66
C LEU A 83 11.95 14.62 2.05
N SER A 84 12.92 15.23 2.75
CA SER A 84 12.87 16.65 3.13
C SER A 84 12.87 17.56 1.89
N VAL A 85 13.70 17.23 0.89
CA VAL A 85 13.77 17.98 -0.37
C VAL A 85 12.48 17.82 -1.17
N LEU A 86 11.95 16.60 -1.31
CA LEU A 86 10.68 16.36 -2.01
C LEU A 86 9.50 17.06 -1.31
N SER A 87 9.45 17.02 0.02
CA SER A 87 8.44 17.74 0.80
C SER A 87 8.55 19.25 0.62
N LEU A 88 9.78 19.79 0.55
CA LEU A 88 10.01 21.22 0.31
C LEU A 88 9.57 21.61 -1.10
N ILE A 89 9.89 20.81 -2.11
CA ILE A 89 9.47 21.05 -3.51
C ILE A 89 7.95 21.03 -3.61
N PHE A 90 7.28 20.03 -3.02
CA PHE A 90 5.82 19.95 -3.00
C PHE A 90 5.20 21.15 -2.29
N PHE A 91 5.76 21.56 -1.14
CA PHE A 91 5.30 22.75 -0.42
C PHE A 91 5.48 24.03 -1.24
N LEU A 92 6.62 24.22 -1.90
CA LEU A 92 6.88 25.38 -2.77
C LEU A 92 5.94 25.40 -3.97
N PHE A 93 5.62 24.23 -4.53
CA PHE A 93 4.63 24.10 -5.61
C PHE A 93 3.22 24.47 -5.12
N LEU A 94 2.79 23.95 -3.98
CA LEU A 94 1.48 24.26 -3.38
C LEU A 94 1.37 25.76 -3.03
N MET A 95 2.42 26.32 -2.42
CA MET A 95 2.51 27.76 -2.15
C MET A 95 2.53 28.58 -3.44
N GLY A 96 3.15 28.09 -4.51
CA GLY A 96 3.12 28.69 -5.84
C GLY A 96 1.70 28.79 -6.38
N ILE A 97 0.93 27.69 -6.31
CA ILE A 97 -0.48 27.67 -6.73
C ILE A 97 -1.31 28.63 -5.88
N ILE A 98 -1.18 28.56 -4.55
CA ILE A 98 -1.94 29.42 -3.62
C ILE A 98 -1.59 30.89 -3.84
N THR A 99 -0.30 31.24 -3.98
CA THR A 99 0.12 32.63 -4.21
C THR A 99 -0.29 33.14 -5.58
N PHE A 100 -0.27 32.30 -6.61
CA PHE A 100 -0.76 32.63 -7.95
C PHE A 100 -2.26 32.94 -7.92
N LYS A 101 -3.06 32.05 -7.33
CA LYS A 101 -4.52 32.26 -7.17
C LYS A 101 -4.85 33.46 -6.28
N ARG A 102 -4.09 33.66 -5.20
CA ARG A 102 -4.22 34.85 -4.35
C ARG A 102 -3.89 36.13 -5.11
N LYS A 103 -2.89 36.14 -5.99
CA LYS A 103 -2.57 37.30 -6.85
C LYS A 103 -3.69 37.59 -7.85
N GLU A 104 -4.30 36.57 -8.47
CA GLU A 104 -5.48 36.76 -9.32
C GLU A 104 -6.62 37.42 -8.53
N ILE A 105 -6.92 36.92 -7.33
CA ILE A 105 -7.97 37.48 -6.47
C ILE A 105 -7.64 38.91 -6.07
N ILE A 106 -6.42 39.20 -5.59
CA ILE A 106 -6.01 40.56 -5.21
C ILE A 106 -6.10 41.52 -6.39
N LYS A 107 -5.72 41.09 -7.60
CA LYS A 107 -5.82 41.92 -8.81
C LYS A 107 -7.27 42.28 -9.11
N LYS A 108 -8.19 41.31 -9.01
CA LYS A 108 -9.63 41.54 -9.20
C LYS A 108 -10.22 42.44 -8.11
N VAL A 109 -9.87 42.22 -6.84
CA VAL A 109 -10.28 43.07 -5.71
C VAL A 109 -9.75 44.50 -5.87
N LYS A 110 -8.54 44.69 -6.42
CA LYS A 110 -7.97 46.01 -6.67
C LYS A 110 -8.72 46.76 -7.77
N ILE A 111 -9.10 46.07 -8.86
CA ILE A 111 -9.94 46.65 -9.93
C ILE A 111 -11.28 47.11 -9.34
N ILE A 112 -11.95 46.24 -8.56
CA ILE A 112 -13.17 46.58 -7.83
C ILE A 112 -12.98 47.82 -6.95
N SER A 113 -11.88 47.90 -6.19
CA SER A 113 -11.58 49.05 -5.32
C SER A 113 -11.35 50.34 -6.10
N GLU A 114 -10.71 50.27 -7.27
CA GLU A 114 -10.46 51.42 -8.14
C GLU A 114 -11.76 51.94 -8.78
N ASP A 115 -12.67 51.04 -9.16
CA ASP A 115 -13.97 51.42 -9.72
C ASP A 115 -14.91 51.99 -8.65
N LEU A 116 -14.88 51.44 -7.42
CA LEU A 116 -15.57 52.04 -6.27
C LEU A 116 -15.06 53.46 -5.97
N ALA A 117 -13.75 53.69 -6.03
CA ALA A 117 -13.16 55.01 -5.80
C ALA A 117 -13.56 56.04 -6.88
N LYS A 118 -13.72 55.62 -8.15
CA LYS A 118 -14.25 56.48 -9.23
C LYS A 118 -15.71 56.85 -9.00
N ILE A 119 -16.54 55.90 -8.54
CA ILE A 119 -17.95 56.17 -8.19
C ILE A 119 -18.02 57.18 -7.05
N GLU A 120 -17.22 56.99 -6.00
CA GLU A 120 -17.15 57.93 -4.87
C GLU A 120 -16.70 59.32 -5.32
N GLY A 121 -15.68 59.41 -6.19
CA GLY A 121 -15.21 60.67 -6.77
C GLY A 121 -16.27 61.41 -7.58
N ASN A 122 -17.02 60.69 -8.41
CA ASN A 122 -18.11 61.26 -9.23
C ASN A 122 -19.28 61.73 -8.35
N LEU A 123 -19.63 60.96 -7.31
CA LEU A 123 -20.65 61.35 -6.34
C LEU A 123 -20.23 62.60 -5.55
N LYS A 124 -18.96 62.70 -5.16
CA LYS A 124 -18.41 63.85 -4.45
C LYS A 124 -18.34 65.10 -5.32
N TYR A 125 -18.00 64.96 -6.60
CA TYR A 125 -18.08 66.05 -7.58
C TYR A 125 -19.51 66.57 -7.73
N PHE A 126 -20.49 65.66 -7.82
CA PHE A 126 -21.91 66.02 -7.92
C PHE A 126 -22.43 66.68 -6.63
N GLN A 127 -22.04 66.18 -5.47
CA GLN A 127 -22.35 66.81 -4.17
C GLN A 127 -21.78 68.23 -4.10
N ASN A 128 -20.50 68.42 -4.44
CA ASN A 128 -19.88 69.74 -4.50
C ASN A 128 -20.60 70.65 -5.51
N TYR A 129 -20.95 70.14 -6.69
CA TYR A 129 -21.69 70.90 -7.69
C TYR A 129 -23.04 71.41 -7.16
N LEU A 130 -23.78 70.56 -6.43
CA LEU A 130 -25.03 70.94 -5.77
C LEU A 130 -24.83 71.93 -4.61
N GLU A 131 -23.71 71.87 -3.90
CA GLU A 131 -23.35 72.86 -2.87
C GLU A 131 -23.03 74.24 -3.47
N TYR A 132 -22.32 74.28 -4.60
CA TYR A 132 -21.96 75.53 -5.29
C TYR A 132 -23.09 76.10 -6.15
N ASN A 133 -23.98 75.26 -6.67
CA ASN A 133 -25.17 75.63 -7.45
C ASN A 133 -26.42 75.07 -6.77
N PRO A 134 -26.86 75.67 -5.64
CA PRO A 134 -27.99 75.17 -4.88
C PRO A 134 -29.27 75.26 -5.73
N ILE A 135 -30.04 74.18 -5.73
CA ILE A 135 -31.32 74.12 -6.44
C ILE A 135 -32.27 75.18 -5.85
N VAL A 136 -32.60 76.19 -6.66
CA VAL A 136 -33.48 77.31 -6.26
C VAL A 136 -34.77 77.33 -7.09
N LYS A 137 -35.85 77.83 -6.50
CA LYS A 137 -37.23 77.81 -7.03
C LYS A 137 -37.44 78.52 -8.39
N LYS A 138 -36.42 79.20 -8.93
CA LYS A 138 -36.46 79.98 -10.19
C LYS A 138 -35.27 79.66 -11.13
N MET A 139 -34.80 78.42 -11.20
CA MET A 139 -33.83 78.04 -12.24
C MET A 139 -34.44 78.20 -13.64
N LYS A 140 -33.63 78.61 -14.61
CA LYS A 140 -34.06 78.62 -16.01
C LYS A 140 -34.22 77.19 -16.51
N VAL A 141 -35.11 76.98 -17.48
CA VAL A 141 -35.40 75.65 -18.04
C VAL A 141 -34.13 74.99 -18.60
N GLU A 142 -33.28 75.76 -19.27
CA GLU A 142 -31.99 75.32 -19.83
C GLU A 142 -31.02 74.81 -18.75
N GLU A 143 -31.01 75.43 -17.57
CA GLU A 143 -30.17 75.02 -16.42
C GLU A 143 -30.70 73.72 -15.78
N LEU A 144 -32.01 73.56 -15.75
CA LEU A 144 -32.69 72.33 -15.31
C LEU A 144 -32.46 71.16 -16.28
N GLU A 145 -32.44 71.42 -17.59
CA GLU A 145 -32.15 70.41 -18.61
C GLU A 145 -30.69 69.95 -18.55
N SER A 146 -29.74 70.88 -18.43
CA SER A 146 -28.32 70.53 -18.27
C SER A 146 -28.04 69.73 -16.99
N LEU A 147 -28.71 70.09 -15.87
CA LEU A 147 -28.64 69.31 -14.63
C LEU A 147 -29.23 67.91 -14.81
N LYS A 148 -30.38 67.80 -15.49
CA LYS A 148 -31.04 66.52 -15.77
C LYS A 148 -30.17 65.62 -16.65
N GLU A 149 -29.51 66.16 -17.68
CA GLU A 149 -28.56 65.41 -18.52
C GLU A 149 -27.36 64.91 -17.71
N SER A 150 -26.81 65.75 -16.84
CA SER A 150 -25.69 65.39 -15.96
C SER A 150 -26.08 64.29 -14.97
N VAL A 151 -27.29 64.35 -14.40
CA VAL A 151 -27.83 63.31 -13.51
C VAL A 151 -28.06 62.01 -14.26
N ASN A 152 -28.65 62.06 -15.47
CA ASN A 152 -28.88 60.87 -16.29
C ASN A 152 -27.56 60.19 -16.67
N TYR A 153 -26.54 60.96 -17.07
CA TYR A 153 -25.21 60.44 -17.38
C TYR A 153 -24.57 59.76 -16.16
N LEU A 154 -24.67 60.36 -14.97
CA LEU A 154 -24.17 59.76 -13.73
C LEU A 154 -24.94 58.49 -13.35
N GLN A 155 -26.26 58.46 -13.55
CA GLN A 155 -27.08 57.27 -13.32
C GLN A 155 -26.65 56.12 -14.25
N GLU A 156 -26.40 56.39 -15.53
CA GLU A 156 -25.92 55.37 -16.48
C GLU A 156 -24.55 54.81 -16.09
N ILE A 157 -23.62 55.67 -15.65
CA ILE A 157 -22.30 55.23 -15.16
C ILE A 157 -22.44 54.36 -13.91
N ILE A 158 -23.27 54.75 -12.94
CA ILE A 158 -23.47 53.99 -11.70
C ILE A 158 -24.06 52.60 -12.02
N VAL A 159 -25.10 52.54 -12.84
CA VAL A 159 -25.75 51.28 -13.22
C VAL A 159 -24.79 50.36 -13.96
N ARG A 160 -23.94 50.91 -14.84
CA ARG A 160 -22.92 50.13 -15.54
C ARG A 160 -21.89 49.56 -14.56
N ASN A 161 -21.34 50.39 -13.68
CA ASN A 161 -20.32 49.94 -12.73
C ASN A 161 -20.90 48.94 -11.71
N GLU A 162 -22.16 49.10 -11.31
CA GLU A 162 -22.85 48.15 -10.43
C GLU A 162 -22.94 46.76 -11.07
N ARG A 163 -23.23 46.67 -12.39
CA ARG A 163 -23.22 45.39 -13.11
C ARG A 163 -21.82 44.79 -13.19
N GLU A 164 -20.81 45.57 -13.57
CA GLU A 164 -19.42 45.09 -13.65
C GLU A 164 -18.90 44.60 -12.28
N LEU A 165 -19.34 45.24 -11.19
CA LEU A 165 -19.06 44.83 -9.81
C LEU A 165 -19.74 43.51 -9.45
N LEU A 166 -21.03 43.35 -9.79
CA LEU A 166 -21.77 42.11 -9.54
C LEU A 166 -21.14 40.92 -10.27
N ASP A 167 -20.80 41.08 -11.55
CA ASP A 167 -20.11 40.03 -12.34
C ASP A 167 -18.78 39.62 -11.70
N SER A 168 -18.02 40.60 -11.20
CA SER A 168 -16.74 40.34 -10.52
C SER A 168 -16.93 39.63 -9.17
N ILE A 169 -17.98 39.96 -8.41
CA ILE A 169 -18.35 39.27 -7.17
C ILE A 169 -18.71 37.81 -7.46
N ASP A 170 -19.53 37.56 -8.48
CA ASP A 170 -19.93 36.21 -8.88
C ASP A 170 -18.72 35.36 -9.27
N GLU A 171 -17.75 35.94 -9.97
CA GLU A 171 -16.51 35.25 -10.33
C GLU A 171 -15.65 34.91 -9.11
N VAL A 172 -15.59 35.79 -8.11
CA VAL A 172 -14.91 35.53 -6.83
C VAL A 172 -15.61 34.43 -6.05
N VAL A 173 -16.94 34.45 -5.98
CA VAL A 173 -17.74 33.39 -5.32
C VAL A 173 -17.49 32.03 -5.98
N LYS A 174 -17.49 31.98 -7.32
CA LYS A 174 -17.15 30.76 -8.07
C LYS A 174 -15.74 30.28 -7.75
N THR A 175 -14.75 31.18 -7.78
CA THR A 175 -13.35 30.84 -7.48
C THR A 175 -13.18 30.32 -6.04
N LYS A 176 -13.92 30.88 -5.08
CA LYS A 176 -13.92 30.40 -3.69
C LYS A 176 -14.46 28.98 -3.59
N LYS A 177 -15.55 28.68 -4.29
CA LYS A 177 -16.12 27.32 -4.34
C LYS A 177 -15.12 26.31 -4.92
N ASP A 178 -14.48 26.65 -6.04
CA ASP A 178 -13.45 25.80 -6.65
C ASP A 178 -12.29 25.49 -5.68
N LEU A 179 -11.90 26.46 -4.84
CA LEU A 179 -10.88 26.28 -3.79
C LEU A 179 -11.35 25.34 -2.66
N GLU A 180 -12.61 25.43 -2.24
CA GLU A 180 -13.18 24.54 -1.22
C GLU A 180 -13.26 23.09 -1.72
N ASP A 181 -13.66 22.89 -2.98
CA ASP A 181 -13.69 21.57 -3.62
C ASP A 181 -12.27 20.97 -3.72
N ILE A 182 -11.28 21.76 -4.13
CA ILE A 182 -9.86 21.33 -4.15
C ILE A 182 -9.36 20.98 -2.75
N ASN A 183 -9.71 21.75 -1.72
CA ASN A 183 -9.25 21.49 -0.36
C ASN A 183 -9.85 20.18 0.19
N THR A 184 -11.13 19.92 -0.09
CA THR A 184 -11.80 18.66 0.25
C THR A 184 -11.12 17.47 -0.44
N PHE A 185 -10.86 17.62 -1.73
CA PHE A 185 -10.12 16.63 -2.52
C PHE A 185 -8.72 16.33 -1.95
N LEU A 186 -7.94 17.37 -1.63
CA LEU A 186 -6.59 17.21 -1.06
C LEU A 186 -6.62 16.54 0.31
N THR A 187 -7.63 16.84 1.13
CA THR A 187 -7.82 16.19 2.44
C THR A 187 -8.08 14.70 2.26
N SER A 188 -8.95 14.33 1.33
CA SER A 188 -9.27 12.92 1.03
C SER A 188 -8.05 12.18 0.46
N ALA A 189 -7.31 12.81 -0.45
CA ALA A 189 -6.06 12.25 -0.97
C ALA A 189 -5.00 12.06 0.14
N TYR A 190 -4.96 12.95 1.14
CA TYR A 190 -4.11 12.80 2.30
C TYR A 190 -4.55 11.66 3.21
N GLU A 191 -5.85 11.52 3.49
CA GLU A 191 -6.41 10.44 4.31
C GLU A 191 -6.12 9.07 3.68
N ILE A 192 -6.30 8.95 2.35
CA ILE A 192 -5.91 7.76 1.60
C ILE A 192 -4.42 7.44 1.81
N LEU A 193 -3.54 8.41 1.58
CA LEU A 193 -2.10 8.21 1.74
C LEU A 193 -1.69 7.90 3.18
N ALA A 194 -2.41 8.41 4.18
CA ALA A 194 -2.13 8.21 5.59
C ALA A 194 -2.55 6.81 6.07
N ASN A 195 -3.60 6.23 5.48
CA ASN A 195 -4.19 4.96 5.90
C ASN A 195 -3.69 3.76 5.10
N VAL A 196 -3.11 3.96 3.91
CA VAL A 196 -2.59 2.86 3.08
C VAL A 196 -1.22 2.40 3.56
N ASN A 197 -1.12 1.13 3.94
CA ASN A 197 0.13 0.48 4.31
C ASN A 197 0.64 -0.40 3.16
N PRO A 198 1.95 -0.39 2.84
CA PRO A 198 2.53 -1.29 1.84
C PRO A 198 2.24 -2.78 2.07
N LYS A 199 1.86 -3.20 3.28
CA LYS A 199 1.49 -4.60 3.59
C LYS A 199 0.04 -4.94 3.26
N ASP A 200 -0.85 -3.97 3.13
CA ASP A 200 -2.29 -4.19 2.91
C ASP A 200 -2.56 -4.92 1.59
N ARG A 201 -3.65 -5.66 1.50
CA ARG A 201 -3.98 -6.35 0.25
C ARG A 201 -4.36 -5.33 -0.82
N ILE A 202 -4.09 -5.67 -2.08
CA ILE A 202 -4.36 -4.77 -3.20
C ILE A 202 -5.86 -4.49 -3.30
N GLU A 203 -6.68 -5.50 -3.06
CA GLU A 203 -8.14 -5.43 -3.04
C GLU A 203 -8.66 -4.50 -1.95
N ASP A 204 -8.06 -4.53 -0.76
CA ASP A 204 -8.50 -3.69 0.37
C ASP A 204 -8.20 -2.22 0.09
N VAL A 205 -6.99 -1.91 -0.41
CA VAL A 205 -6.60 -0.54 -0.79
C VAL A 205 -7.40 -0.05 -1.99
N ALA A 206 -7.64 -0.91 -2.98
CA ALA A 206 -8.47 -0.58 -4.14
C ALA A 206 -9.91 -0.24 -3.71
N GLN A 207 -10.49 -1.05 -2.81
CA GLN A 207 -11.84 -0.83 -2.30
C GLN A 207 -11.93 0.50 -1.54
N TYR A 208 -10.97 0.75 -0.65
CA TYR A 208 -10.93 1.98 0.13
C TYR A 208 -10.80 3.24 -0.76
N ILE A 209 -9.88 3.25 -1.73
CA ILE A 209 -9.73 4.39 -2.65
C ILE A 209 -11.01 4.64 -3.44
N LEU A 210 -11.69 3.57 -3.86
CA LEU A 210 -12.91 3.68 -4.65
C LEU A 210 -14.08 4.26 -3.84
N GLU A 211 -14.23 3.85 -2.58
CA GLU A 211 -15.26 4.36 -1.66
C GLU A 211 -15.06 5.86 -1.41
N GLU A 212 -13.85 6.28 -1.07
CA GLU A 212 -13.49 7.69 -0.87
C GLU A 212 -13.77 8.54 -2.12
N LEU A 213 -13.42 8.03 -3.31
CA LEU A 213 -13.69 8.72 -4.58
C LEU A 213 -15.19 8.93 -4.82
N ILE A 214 -16.01 7.94 -4.50
CA ILE A 214 -17.46 8.04 -4.68
C ILE A 214 -18.08 9.02 -3.69
N ASP A 215 -17.59 9.05 -2.45
CA ASP A 215 -18.06 9.99 -1.42
C ASP A 215 -17.73 11.45 -1.75
N ILE A 216 -16.59 11.71 -2.41
CA ILE A 216 -16.21 13.05 -2.88
C ILE A 216 -17.16 13.53 -4.00
N PHE A 217 -17.55 12.65 -4.92
CA PHE A 217 -18.28 13.02 -6.14
C PHE A 217 -19.72 12.52 -6.12
N LYS A 218 -20.63 13.33 -5.57
CA LYS A 218 -22.08 13.00 -5.44
C LYS A 218 -22.81 12.59 -6.73
N ASP A 219 -22.31 12.99 -7.88
CA ASP A 219 -22.88 12.63 -9.20
C ASP A 219 -22.44 11.22 -9.68
N VAL A 220 -21.53 10.58 -8.96
CA VAL A 220 -21.07 9.21 -9.15
C VAL A 220 -21.93 8.28 -8.30
N ASN A 221 -22.49 7.24 -8.92
CA ASN A 221 -23.40 6.30 -8.26
C ASN A 221 -22.77 4.93 -8.05
N ALA A 222 -21.76 4.60 -8.84
CA ALA A 222 -21.06 3.34 -8.79
C ALA A 222 -19.63 3.54 -9.30
N GLY A 223 -18.80 2.53 -9.12
CA GLY A 223 -17.47 2.53 -9.68
C GLY A 223 -16.78 1.18 -9.55
N SER A 224 -15.64 1.06 -10.22
CA SER A 224 -14.85 -0.16 -10.20
C SER A 224 -13.36 0.12 -10.42
N ILE A 225 -12.49 -0.78 -9.93
CA ILE A 225 -11.06 -0.77 -10.25
C ILE A 225 -10.71 -2.07 -10.95
N ILE A 226 -10.15 -1.97 -12.15
CA ILE A 226 -9.74 -3.10 -12.97
C ILE A 226 -8.22 -3.05 -13.20
N LEU A 227 -7.53 -4.18 -13.01
CA LEU A 227 -6.08 -4.30 -13.17
C LEU A 227 -5.70 -5.53 -14.00
N LYS A 228 -4.55 -5.44 -14.66
CA LYS A 228 -3.88 -6.53 -15.35
C LYS A 228 -3.16 -7.44 -14.34
N GLN A 229 -3.54 -8.70 -14.30
CA GLN A 229 -2.94 -9.77 -13.50
C GLN A 229 -2.76 -11.04 -14.35
N ASN A 230 -1.53 -11.54 -14.47
CA ASN A 230 -1.20 -12.77 -15.24
C ASN A 230 -1.71 -12.74 -16.69
N ASN A 231 -1.51 -11.64 -17.42
CA ASN A 231 -2.02 -11.40 -18.79
C ASN A 231 -3.55 -11.37 -18.92
N LYS A 232 -4.29 -11.28 -17.83
CA LYS A 232 -5.74 -11.08 -17.83
C LYS A 232 -6.10 -9.81 -17.08
N PHE A 233 -7.26 -9.20 -17.37
CA PHE A 233 -7.80 -8.08 -16.61
C PHE A 233 -8.89 -8.59 -15.66
N LYS A 234 -8.83 -8.13 -14.40
CA LYS A 234 -9.80 -8.50 -13.35
C LYS A 234 -10.19 -7.30 -12.52
N TYR A 235 -11.39 -7.34 -11.98
CA TYR A 235 -11.87 -6.32 -11.03
C TYR A 235 -11.36 -6.59 -9.62
N PHE A 236 -10.69 -5.60 -9.02
CA PHE A 236 -10.14 -5.64 -7.67
C PHE A 236 -11.06 -4.95 -6.65
N ALA A 237 -11.83 -3.96 -7.09
CA ALA A 237 -12.76 -3.23 -6.26
C ALA A 237 -14.03 -2.87 -7.03
N GLN A 238 -15.13 -2.72 -6.29
CA GLN A 238 -16.40 -2.25 -6.83
C GLN A 238 -17.24 -1.55 -5.76
N VAL A 239 -18.08 -0.62 -6.17
CA VAL A 239 -19.13 -0.01 -5.35
C VAL A 239 -20.34 0.21 -6.24
N GLY A 240 -21.54 -0.07 -5.74
CA GLY A 240 -22.79 0.09 -6.50
C GLY A 240 -23.08 -1.02 -7.52
N TYR A 241 -22.25 -2.06 -7.59
CA TYR A 241 -22.40 -3.25 -8.43
C TYR A 241 -22.52 -4.53 -7.59
N THR A 242 -23.00 -5.62 -8.19
CA THR A 242 -23.11 -6.94 -7.53
C THR A 242 -21.76 -7.66 -7.48
N ASP A 243 -21.51 -8.52 -6.47
CA ASP A 243 -20.23 -9.27 -6.31
C ASP A 243 -19.80 -10.09 -7.53
N LYS A 244 -20.74 -10.47 -8.40
CA LYS A 244 -20.47 -11.13 -9.68
C LYS A 244 -19.48 -10.37 -10.57
N LEU A 245 -19.36 -9.04 -10.45
CA LEU A 245 -18.39 -8.27 -11.24
C LEU A 245 -16.95 -8.74 -11.01
N LYS A 246 -16.61 -9.14 -9.77
CA LYS A 246 -15.27 -9.64 -9.43
C LYS A 246 -14.95 -11.02 -10.03
N GLU A 247 -15.97 -11.75 -10.48
CA GLU A 247 -15.81 -13.05 -11.15
C GLU A 247 -15.47 -12.92 -12.64
N ILE A 248 -15.62 -11.72 -13.21
CA ILE A 248 -15.36 -11.45 -14.63
C ILE A 248 -13.86 -11.28 -14.87
N GLU A 249 -13.35 -11.97 -15.91
CA GLU A 249 -11.97 -11.84 -16.38
C GLU A 249 -11.94 -11.60 -17.89
N PHE A 250 -11.03 -10.73 -18.34
CA PHE A 250 -10.79 -10.47 -19.76
C PHE A 250 -9.41 -10.94 -20.18
N CYS A 251 -9.32 -11.65 -21.29
CA CYS A 251 -8.04 -12.11 -21.85
C CYS A 251 -7.44 -11.10 -22.86
N CYS A 252 -8.22 -10.12 -23.32
CA CYS A 252 -7.80 -9.16 -24.34
C CYS A 252 -8.06 -7.71 -23.88
N GLU A 253 -7.11 -6.82 -24.12
CA GLU A 253 -7.23 -5.38 -23.82
C GLU A 253 -8.39 -4.73 -24.59
N ASN A 254 -8.66 -5.22 -25.81
CA ASN A 254 -9.75 -4.71 -26.66
C ASN A 254 -11.15 -5.03 -26.13
N ASP A 255 -11.26 -5.95 -25.17
CA ASP A 255 -12.53 -6.27 -24.51
C ASP A 255 -12.77 -5.39 -23.27
N VAL A 256 -11.77 -4.62 -22.83
CA VAL A 256 -11.85 -3.79 -21.63
C VAL A 256 -11.96 -2.31 -22.00
N ILE A 257 -13.18 -1.76 -21.92
CA ILE A 257 -13.46 -0.34 -22.21
C ILE A 257 -12.58 0.57 -21.35
N ALA A 258 -12.42 0.25 -20.06
CA ALA A 258 -11.60 1.02 -19.14
C ALA A 258 -10.12 1.11 -19.55
N ILE A 259 -9.60 0.14 -20.30
CA ILE A 259 -8.22 0.18 -20.80
C ILE A 259 -8.11 1.04 -22.06
N GLN A 260 -9.14 1.06 -22.89
CA GLN A 260 -9.15 1.76 -24.18
C GLN A 260 -9.36 3.27 -24.10
N PHE A 261 -9.94 3.77 -23.00
CA PHE A 261 -10.28 5.19 -22.84
C PHE A 261 -9.66 5.82 -21.60
N GLU A 262 -9.58 7.14 -21.60
CA GLU A 262 -9.15 7.96 -20.47
C GLU A 262 -10.04 9.22 -20.39
N GLY A 263 -10.37 9.63 -19.17
CA GLY A 263 -11.28 10.74 -18.92
C GLY A 263 -12.74 10.37 -19.18
N TYR A 264 -13.53 11.35 -19.60
CA TYR A 264 -14.97 11.19 -19.79
C TYR A 264 -15.31 10.30 -20.99
N VAL A 265 -16.22 9.35 -20.78
CA VAL A 265 -16.80 8.47 -21.81
C VAL A 265 -18.32 8.47 -21.66
N SER A 266 -19.04 8.69 -22.77
CA SER A 266 -20.51 8.66 -22.78
C SER A 266 -21.03 7.22 -22.74
N GLY A 267 -22.23 7.03 -22.17
CA GLY A 267 -22.88 5.72 -22.10
C GLY A 267 -23.14 5.08 -23.47
N ASP A 268 -23.32 5.88 -24.52
CA ASP A 268 -23.49 5.37 -25.89
C ASP A 268 -22.22 4.68 -26.41
N VAL A 269 -21.03 5.20 -26.06
CA VAL A 269 -19.75 4.55 -26.42
C VAL A 269 -19.60 3.23 -25.68
N ILE A 270 -20.07 3.16 -24.43
CA ILE A 270 -20.04 1.93 -23.62
C ILE A 270 -20.96 0.87 -24.26
N LYS A 271 -22.21 1.24 -24.57
CA LYS A 271 -23.22 0.32 -25.14
C LYS A 271 -22.83 -0.21 -26.52
N ASN A 272 -22.20 0.61 -27.37
CA ASN A 272 -21.80 0.22 -28.72
C ASN A 272 -20.57 -0.70 -28.78
N LYS A 273 -19.79 -0.79 -27.68
CA LYS A 273 -18.56 -1.58 -27.59
C LYS A 273 -18.73 -2.90 -26.85
N ASN A 274 -19.86 -3.12 -26.19
CA ASN A 274 -20.11 -4.40 -25.52
C ASN A 274 -20.19 -5.53 -26.55
N ASN A 275 -19.35 -6.53 -26.36
CA ASN A 275 -19.33 -7.76 -27.14
C ASN A 275 -20.51 -8.66 -26.70
N GLU A 276 -21.19 -9.36 -27.61
CA GLU A 276 -22.39 -10.17 -27.31
C GLU A 276 -22.17 -11.16 -26.15
N VAL A 277 -20.93 -11.63 -25.96
CA VAL A 277 -20.53 -12.59 -24.91
C VAL A 277 -20.63 -12.02 -23.49
N PHE A 278 -20.28 -10.75 -23.30
CA PHE A 278 -20.26 -10.14 -21.96
C PHE A 278 -21.52 -9.34 -21.66
N ASP A 279 -22.36 -9.10 -22.67
CA ASP A 279 -23.50 -8.20 -22.59
C ASP A 279 -24.59 -8.69 -21.61
N GLU A 280 -24.81 -10.01 -21.52
CA GLU A 280 -25.71 -10.59 -20.51
C GLU A 280 -25.13 -10.49 -19.09
N VAL A 281 -23.84 -10.79 -18.93
CA VAL A 281 -23.16 -10.73 -17.62
C VAL A 281 -23.10 -9.29 -17.10
N PHE A 282 -22.84 -8.33 -17.99
CA PHE A 282 -22.80 -6.91 -17.67
C PHE A 282 -24.18 -6.33 -17.32
N LYS A 283 -25.25 -6.83 -17.96
CA LYS A 283 -26.63 -6.53 -17.56
C LYS A 283 -26.96 -7.08 -16.17
N GLU A 284 -26.50 -8.28 -15.82
CA GLU A 284 -26.75 -8.85 -14.50
C GLU A 284 -26.09 -8.05 -13.37
N VAL A 285 -24.92 -7.46 -13.61
CA VAL A 285 -24.23 -6.63 -12.63
C VAL A 285 -24.77 -5.19 -12.56
N GLY A 286 -25.66 -4.79 -13.47
CA GLY A 286 -26.33 -3.49 -13.50
C GLY A 286 -25.64 -2.42 -14.34
N SER A 287 -24.75 -2.79 -15.26
CA SER A 287 -24.00 -1.83 -16.07
C SER A 287 -24.86 -1.14 -17.15
N GLU A 288 -26.04 -1.66 -17.48
CA GLU A 288 -26.98 -1.03 -18.41
C GLU A 288 -27.47 0.34 -17.94
N LYS A 289 -27.35 0.58 -16.62
CA LYS A 289 -27.69 1.83 -15.97
C LYS A 289 -26.66 2.92 -16.23
N ILE A 290 -25.44 2.58 -16.66
CA ILE A 290 -24.37 3.55 -16.89
C ILE A 290 -24.76 4.50 -18.02
N LYS A 291 -24.92 5.78 -17.67
CA LYS A 291 -25.15 6.88 -18.60
C LYS A 291 -23.86 7.60 -18.98
N SER A 292 -22.90 7.64 -18.07
CA SER A 292 -21.54 8.10 -18.35
C SER A 292 -20.54 7.50 -17.37
N THR A 293 -19.28 7.42 -17.78
CA THR A 293 -18.17 7.01 -16.93
C THR A 293 -17.01 8.00 -17.06
N TYR A 294 -16.24 8.16 -15.99
CA TYR A 294 -14.96 8.83 -16.01
C TYR A 294 -13.85 7.82 -15.68
N VAL A 295 -12.94 7.63 -16.62
CA VAL A 295 -11.88 6.62 -16.56
C VAL A 295 -10.57 7.27 -16.13
N ILE A 296 -10.12 6.93 -14.93
CA ILE A 296 -8.83 7.37 -14.37
C ILE A 296 -7.80 6.27 -14.66
N PRO A 297 -6.76 6.53 -15.48
CA PRO A 297 -5.78 5.52 -15.81
C PRO A 297 -4.84 5.24 -14.63
N ILE A 298 -4.49 3.97 -14.45
CA ILE A 298 -3.48 3.53 -13.47
C ILE A 298 -2.24 3.13 -14.26
N TYR A 299 -1.15 3.86 -14.02
CA TYR A 299 0.15 3.62 -14.63
C TYR A 299 1.10 3.01 -13.62
N VAL A 300 1.83 1.98 -14.06
CA VAL A 300 3.01 1.47 -13.36
C VAL A 300 4.17 1.67 -14.32
N GLU A 301 5.16 2.47 -13.90
CA GLU A 301 6.22 2.99 -14.76
C GLU A 301 5.67 3.76 -15.97
N GLN A 302 5.57 3.13 -17.14
CA GLN A 302 5.03 3.71 -18.38
C GLN A 302 3.92 2.86 -19.02
N GLU A 303 3.55 1.73 -18.42
CA GLU A 303 2.48 0.87 -18.91
C GLU A 303 1.18 1.19 -18.16
N LYS A 304 0.08 1.34 -18.92
CA LYS A 304 -1.27 1.41 -18.35
C LYS A 304 -1.67 0.02 -17.91
N VAL A 305 -1.56 -0.26 -16.61
CA VAL A 305 -1.86 -1.58 -16.04
C VAL A 305 -3.31 -1.74 -15.61
N GLY A 306 -4.10 -0.67 -15.63
CA GLY A 306 -5.48 -0.70 -15.17
C GLY A 306 -6.15 0.66 -15.21
N SER A 307 -7.35 0.73 -14.63
CA SER A 307 -8.09 1.98 -14.48
C SER A 307 -9.08 1.94 -13.31
N ILE A 308 -9.38 3.12 -12.78
CA ILE A 308 -10.49 3.38 -11.87
C ILE A 308 -11.63 3.98 -12.70
N CYS A 309 -12.80 3.38 -12.65
CA CYS A 309 -14.01 3.83 -13.33
C CYS A 309 -14.96 4.45 -12.29
N LEU A 310 -15.39 5.68 -12.56
CA LEU A 310 -16.42 6.37 -11.80
C LEU A 310 -17.65 6.52 -12.68
N ASP A 311 -18.74 5.86 -12.29
CA ASP A 311 -19.91 5.66 -13.14
C ASP A 311 -21.12 6.43 -12.63
N SER A 312 -21.83 7.11 -13.53
CA SER A 312 -23.10 7.77 -13.24
C SER A 312 -24.25 7.02 -13.89
N PHE A 313 -25.28 6.77 -13.10
CA PHE A 313 -26.55 6.20 -13.57
C PHE A 313 -27.60 7.27 -13.89
N VAL A 314 -27.33 8.52 -13.49
CA VAL A 314 -28.28 9.62 -13.60
C VAL A 314 -27.86 10.63 -14.65
N ASN A 315 -26.58 11.00 -14.66
CA ASN A 315 -26.05 12.07 -15.50
C ASN A 315 -25.41 11.54 -16.78
N ASP A 316 -25.77 12.11 -17.91
CA ASP A 316 -25.15 11.80 -19.21
C ASP A 316 -23.76 12.43 -19.34
N LYS A 317 -23.39 13.36 -18.46
CA LYS A 317 -22.06 13.98 -18.43
C LYS A 317 -21.57 14.24 -17.02
N LEU A 318 -20.64 13.41 -16.55
CA LEU A 318 -19.89 13.64 -15.33
C LEU A 318 -18.94 14.85 -15.46
N LYS A 319 -18.98 15.75 -14.47
CA LYS A 319 -18.07 16.89 -14.35
C LYS A 319 -16.99 16.59 -13.30
N ILE A 320 -16.10 15.66 -13.64
CA ILE A 320 -14.96 15.31 -12.79
C ILE A 320 -13.76 16.18 -13.18
N PRO A 321 -13.12 16.90 -12.22
CA PRO A 321 -11.92 17.67 -12.49
C PRO A 321 -10.71 16.78 -12.86
N GLU A 322 -9.83 17.28 -13.73
CA GLU A 322 -8.67 16.52 -14.21
C GLU A 322 -7.70 16.10 -13.08
N TYR A 323 -7.64 16.88 -11.99
CA TYR A 323 -6.76 16.58 -10.86
C TYR A 323 -7.07 15.25 -10.17
N VAL A 324 -8.28 14.70 -10.37
CA VAL A 324 -8.69 13.37 -9.86
C VAL A 324 -7.80 12.25 -10.40
N ASN A 325 -7.14 12.47 -11.54
CA ASN A 325 -6.16 11.54 -12.10
C ASN A 325 -4.97 11.27 -11.16
N ILE A 326 -4.76 12.08 -10.11
CA ILE A 326 -3.75 11.79 -9.08
C ILE A 326 -4.01 10.47 -8.36
N PHE A 327 -5.27 10.03 -8.21
CA PHE A 327 -5.60 8.77 -7.53
C PHE A 327 -5.11 7.55 -8.31
N GLY A 328 -5.17 7.61 -9.65
CA GLY A 328 -4.53 6.62 -10.50
C GLY A 328 -3.01 6.54 -10.28
N LYS A 329 -2.36 7.69 -10.04
CA LYS A 329 -0.92 7.74 -9.71
C LYS A 329 -0.62 7.24 -8.31
N ILE A 330 -1.44 7.58 -7.31
CA ILE A 330 -1.30 7.10 -5.92
C ILE A 330 -1.40 5.58 -5.91
N PHE A 331 -2.43 5.03 -6.56
CA PHE A 331 -2.62 3.59 -6.60
C PHE A 331 -1.54 2.90 -7.44
N GLY A 332 -1.13 3.48 -8.58
CA GLY A 332 0.01 3.00 -9.37
C GLY A 332 1.31 2.90 -8.56
N ASN A 333 1.61 3.93 -7.74
CA ASN A 333 2.76 3.90 -6.84
C ASN A 333 2.64 2.82 -5.76
N PHE A 334 1.44 2.59 -5.22
CA PHE A 334 1.21 1.49 -4.29
C PHE A 334 1.47 0.13 -4.95
N LEU A 335 1.04 -0.07 -6.21
CA LEU A 335 1.35 -1.29 -6.97
C LEU A 335 2.86 -1.47 -7.19
N ILE A 336 3.60 -0.39 -7.46
CA ILE A 336 5.07 -0.41 -7.54
C ILE A 336 5.68 -0.89 -6.22
N LEU A 337 5.20 -0.36 -5.08
CA LEU A 337 5.66 -0.80 -3.76
C LEU A 337 5.40 -2.28 -3.52
N LYS A 338 4.25 -2.81 -3.97
CA LYS A 338 3.95 -4.25 -3.91
C LYS A 338 4.88 -5.11 -4.75
N VAL A 339 5.24 -4.65 -5.95
CA VAL A 339 6.23 -5.33 -6.79
C VAL A 339 7.59 -5.37 -6.10
N TYR A 340 8.03 -4.25 -5.51
CA TYR A 340 9.28 -4.20 -4.74
C TYR A 340 9.25 -5.08 -3.49
N GLU A 341 8.15 -5.08 -2.74
CA GLU A 341 7.96 -5.93 -1.57
C GLU A 341 8.14 -7.41 -1.93
N ASN A 342 7.46 -7.87 -2.99
CA ASN A 342 7.56 -9.25 -3.46
C ASN A 342 8.96 -9.59 -3.99
N SER A 343 9.58 -8.67 -4.73
CA SER A 343 10.94 -8.83 -5.24
C SER A 343 11.96 -8.93 -4.11
N TYR A 344 11.81 -8.11 -3.07
CA TYR A 344 12.64 -8.15 -1.87
C TYR A 344 12.49 -9.48 -1.13
N LYS A 345 11.25 -9.94 -0.88
CA LYS A 345 10.98 -11.24 -0.24
C LYS A 345 11.65 -12.39 -1.00
N LYS A 346 11.48 -12.42 -2.33
CA LYS A 346 12.08 -13.45 -3.20
C LYS A 346 13.61 -13.41 -3.18
N MET A 347 14.21 -12.22 -3.31
CA MET A 347 15.67 -12.07 -3.25
C MET A 347 16.22 -12.53 -1.90
N PHE A 348 15.58 -12.12 -0.81
CA PHE A 348 16.00 -12.52 0.53
C PHE A 348 15.87 -14.03 0.76
N PHE A 349 14.77 -14.63 0.29
CA PHE A 349 14.59 -16.08 0.34
C PHE A 349 15.69 -16.82 -0.45
N GLU A 350 16.04 -16.37 -1.66
CA GLU A 350 17.14 -16.97 -2.44
C GLU A 350 18.49 -16.85 -1.73
N ILE A 351 18.76 -15.75 -1.01
CA ILE A 351 19.97 -15.62 -0.18
C ILE A 351 19.98 -16.65 0.96
N LEU A 352 18.86 -16.81 1.68
CA LEU A 352 18.74 -17.83 2.75
C LEU A 352 18.96 -19.23 2.20
N LYS A 353 18.33 -19.53 1.07
CA LYS A 353 18.49 -20.80 0.35
C LYS A 353 19.95 -21.04 -0.07
N MET A 354 20.68 -20.02 -0.53
CA MET A 354 22.12 -20.14 -0.81
C MET A 354 22.93 -20.54 0.43
N PHE A 355 22.60 -20.00 1.60
CA PHE A 355 23.25 -20.43 2.85
C PHE A 355 22.96 -21.90 3.17
N VAL A 356 21.71 -22.35 3.06
CA VAL A 356 21.37 -23.77 3.25
C VAL A 356 22.12 -24.66 2.26
N GLU A 357 22.13 -24.29 0.97
CA GLU A 357 22.84 -25.05 -0.05
C GLU A 357 24.36 -25.09 0.19
N SER A 358 24.92 -24.04 0.82
CA SER A 358 26.32 -24.06 1.26
C SER A 358 26.54 -25.09 2.37
N VAL A 359 25.60 -25.25 3.29
CA VAL A 359 25.64 -26.30 4.34
C VAL A 359 25.58 -27.69 3.71
N ASP A 360 24.64 -27.91 2.79
CA ASP A 360 24.52 -29.16 2.05
C ASP A 360 25.83 -29.53 1.33
N LYS A 361 26.45 -28.55 0.65
CA LYS A 361 27.75 -28.72 -0.02
C LYS A 361 28.87 -29.08 0.94
N ARG A 362 28.86 -28.57 2.18
CA ARG A 362 29.84 -28.99 3.20
C ARG A 362 29.75 -30.49 3.48
N VAL A 363 28.59 -31.11 3.33
CA VAL A 363 28.39 -32.56 3.53
C VAL A 363 28.43 -33.33 2.19
N GLY A 364 28.68 -32.65 1.07
CA GLY A 364 28.80 -33.24 -0.27
C GLY A 364 27.48 -33.73 -0.87
N LYS A 365 26.35 -33.12 -0.51
CA LYS A 365 24.99 -33.60 -0.87
C LYS A 365 24.12 -32.48 -1.46
N ILE A 366 23.05 -32.86 -2.14
CA ILE A 366 21.92 -31.98 -2.49
C ILE A 366 20.74 -32.48 -1.67
N HIS A 367 20.61 -32.01 -0.43
CA HIS A 367 19.67 -32.57 0.54
C HIS A 367 18.40 -31.73 0.61
N SER A 368 18.56 -30.47 0.97
CA SER A 368 17.46 -29.55 1.27
C SER A 368 16.53 -29.34 0.08
N ARG A 369 17.07 -29.26 -1.15
CA ARG A 369 16.26 -29.15 -2.37
C ARG A 369 15.45 -30.43 -2.66
N ASN A 370 16.01 -31.60 -2.36
CA ASN A 370 15.33 -32.88 -2.53
C ASN A 370 14.19 -33.01 -1.51
N VAL A 371 14.45 -32.66 -0.24
CA VAL A 371 13.43 -32.61 0.81
C VAL A 371 12.32 -31.65 0.42
N ALA A 372 12.65 -30.43 -0.02
CA ALA A 372 11.67 -29.42 -0.41
C ALA A 372 10.75 -29.88 -1.53
N ASN A 373 11.31 -30.43 -2.61
CA ASN A 373 10.52 -30.85 -3.77
C ASN A 373 9.59 -32.02 -3.46
N LEU A 374 10.01 -32.98 -2.63
CA LEU A 374 9.15 -34.11 -2.27
C LEU A 374 8.11 -33.73 -1.22
N SER A 375 8.47 -32.85 -0.27
CA SER A 375 7.53 -32.28 0.71
C SER A 375 6.43 -31.48 0.02
N LYS A 376 6.75 -30.71 -1.02
CA LYS A 376 5.75 -30.00 -1.85
C LYS A 376 4.72 -30.94 -2.47
N LYS A 377 5.17 -32.08 -3.00
CA LYS A 377 4.26 -33.08 -3.59
C LYS A 377 3.32 -33.69 -2.54
N LEU A 378 3.82 -33.96 -1.33
CA LEU A 378 3.00 -34.43 -0.23
C LEU A 378 2.03 -33.36 0.25
N ALA A 379 2.47 -32.10 0.35
CA ALA A 379 1.61 -30.98 0.73
C ALA A 379 0.36 -30.90 -0.15
N LYS A 380 0.55 -31.07 -1.47
CA LYS A 380 -0.54 -31.14 -2.44
C LYS A 380 -1.54 -32.28 -2.15
N VAL A 381 -1.03 -33.47 -1.81
CA VAL A 381 -1.87 -34.64 -1.47
C VAL A 381 -2.68 -34.40 -0.19
N PHE A 382 -2.06 -33.76 0.80
CA PHE A 382 -2.69 -33.47 2.10
C PHE A 382 -3.56 -32.20 2.09
N GLY A 383 -3.62 -31.46 0.98
CA GLY A 383 -4.41 -30.22 0.89
C GLY A 383 -3.88 -29.07 1.75
N VAL A 384 -2.58 -29.09 2.08
CA VAL A 384 -1.90 -27.97 2.76
C VAL A 384 -1.12 -27.13 1.76
N ASP A 385 -0.73 -25.92 2.15
CA ASP A 385 -0.05 -24.98 1.26
C ASP A 385 1.28 -25.54 0.74
N GLU A 386 1.29 -25.83 -0.57
CA GLU A 386 2.42 -26.40 -1.30
C GLU A 386 3.68 -25.52 -1.22
N MET A 387 3.52 -24.20 -1.39
CA MET A 387 4.65 -23.28 -1.44
C MET A 387 5.21 -23.03 -0.05
N LYS A 388 4.34 -22.79 0.94
CA LYS A 388 4.75 -22.66 2.35
C LYS A 388 5.50 -23.90 2.84
N THR A 389 5.00 -25.09 2.51
CA THR A 389 5.68 -26.35 2.86
C THR A 389 7.02 -26.48 2.15
N TRP A 390 7.09 -26.14 0.85
CA TRP A 390 8.33 -26.15 0.10
C TRP A 390 9.37 -25.18 0.67
N GLU A 391 8.97 -23.96 1.04
CA GLU A 391 9.83 -22.94 1.62
C GLU A 391 10.37 -23.36 2.99
N ALA A 392 9.50 -23.86 3.87
CA ALA A 392 9.89 -24.40 5.17
C ALA A 392 10.87 -25.58 5.02
N ALA A 393 10.58 -26.49 4.10
CA ALA A 393 11.42 -27.64 3.81
C ALA A 393 12.76 -27.24 3.19
N MET A 394 12.81 -26.21 2.35
CA MET A 394 14.06 -25.71 1.78
C MET A 394 14.94 -25.06 2.86
N LEU A 395 14.33 -24.47 3.89
CA LEU A 395 15.03 -23.77 4.97
C LEU A 395 15.13 -24.55 6.29
N HIS A 396 14.67 -25.81 6.35
CA HIS A 396 14.60 -26.59 7.61
C HIS A 396 15.95 -26.65 8.34
N ASP A 397 17.04 -26.75 7.58
CA ASP A 397 18.40 -26.90 8.08
C ASP A 397 19.20 -25.59 8.16
N ILE A 398 18.57 -24.41 7.99
CA ILE A 398 19.29 -23.12 7.98
C ILE A 398 20.13 -22.88 9.24
N GLY A 399 19.67 -23.35 10.41
CA GLY A 399 20.41 -23.22 11.67
C GLY A 399 21.74 -23.97 11.69
N LYS A 400 21.95 -24.97 10.81
CA LYS A 400 23.21 -25.70 10.69
C LYS A 400 24.34 -24.83 10.13
N VAL A 401 24.06 -23.62 9.63
CA VAL A 401 25.09 -22.65 9.21
C VAL A 401 26.05 -22.30 10.34
N PHE A 402 25.59 -22.33 11.60
CA PHE A 402 26.40 -22.06 12.79
C PHE A 402 27.16 -23.28 13.33
N LEU A 403 26.97 -24.47 12.74
CA LEU A 403 27.68 -25.67 13.17
C LEU A 403 29.04 -25.78 12.49
N SER A 404 30.05 -26.16 13.29
CA SER A 404 31.41 -26.39 12.80
C SER A 404 31.50 -27.65 11.93
N ASP A 405 32.44 -27.64 10.98
CA ASP A 405 32.73 -28.79 10.13
C ASP A 405 33.11 -30.04 10.93
N ARG A 406 33.76 -29.87 12.08
CA ARG A 406 34.10 -30.99 12.98
C ARG A 406 32.86 -31.74 13.46
N ILE A 407 31.75 -31.03 13.69
CA ILE A 407 30.48 -31.64 14.12
C ILE A 407 29.72 -32.17 12.90
N LEU A 408 29.59 -31.36 11.84
CA LEU A 408 28.81 -31.73 10.65
C LEU A 408 29.39 -32.91 9.87
N LYS A 409 30.72 -33.00 9.79
CA LYS A 409 31.45 -34.04 9.04
C LYS A 409 31.99 -35.15 9.95
N LYS A 410 31.57 -35.22 11.22
CA LYS A 410 32.15 -36.16 12.17
C LYS A 410 32.01 -37.61 11.68
N PRO A 411 33.10 -38.37 11.51
CA PRO A 411 33.00 -39.80 11.26
C PRO A 411 32.58 -40.52 12.56
N GLY A 412 31.50 -41.31 12.49
CA GLY A 412 31.01 -42.11 13.62
C GLY A 412 29.92 -41.44 14.45
N ARG A 413 29.72 -41.95 15.68
CA ARG A 413 28.63 -41.48 16.56
C ARG A 413 28.98 -40.15 17.23
N LEU A 414 27.98 -39.27 17.32
CA LEU A 414 28.05 -38.02 18.08
C LEU A 414 27.96 -38.31 19.59
N THR A 415 28.70 -37.55 20.38
CA THR A 415 28.56 -37.51 21.84
C THR A 415 27.23 -36.87 22.22
N ASN A 416 26.78 -37.02 23.46
CA ASN A 416 25.53 -36.38 23.91
C ASN A 416 25.60 -34.85 23.78
N ALA A 417 26.75 -34.23 24.09
CA ALA A 417 26.94 -32.79 23.92
C ALA A 417 26.85 -32.36 22.44
N GLU A 418 27.47 -33.11 21.53
CA GLU A 418 27.40 -32.83 20.09
C GLU A 418 25.99 -33.04 19.54
N LYS A 419 25.24 -34.04 20.04
CA LYS A 419 23.83 -34.24 19.67
C LYS A 419 22.96 -33.05 20.06
N VAL A 420 23.14 -32.50 21.28
CA VAL A 420 22.44 -31.30 21.73
C VAL A 420 22.78 -30.11 20.83
N GLN A 421 24.05 -29.95 20.45
CA GLN A 421 24.47 -28.90 19.52
C GLN A 421 23.80 -29.04 18.15
N ILE A 422 23.74 -30.24 17.58
CA ILE A 422 23.01 -30.46 16.34
C ILE A 422 21.54 -30.15 16.54
N GLN A 423 20.87 -30.69 17.56
CA GLN A 423 19.45 -30.43 17.81
C GLN A 423 19.12 -28.94 17.96
N ASN A 424 20.06 -28.13 18.47
CA ASN A 424 19.86 -26.69 18.62
C ASN A 424 19.69 -25.95 17.28
N HIS A 425 20.01 -26.56 16.13
CA HIS A 425 19.80 -25.93 14.82
C HIS A 425 18.33 -25.58 14.56
N VAL A 426 17.36 -26.30 15.13
CA VAL A 426 15.93 -25.97 14.94
C VAL A 426 15.58 -24.66 15.63
N LYS A 427 16.13 -24.43 16.83
CA LYS A 427 15.93 -23.19 17.60
C LYS A 427 16.61 -22.03 16.91
N ILE A 428 17.86 -22.22 16.48
CA ILE A 428 18.61 -21.21 15.73
C ILE A 428 17.89 -20.88 14.41
N GLY A 429 17.41 -21.90 13.69
CA GLY A 429 16.66 -21.71 12.45
C GLY A 429 15.38 -20.92 12.67
N TYR A 430 14.62 -21.25 13.72
CA TYR A 430 13.47 -20.45 14.14
C TYR A 430 13.84 -19.01 14.48
N GLU A 431 14.89 -18.78 15.25
CA GLU A 431 15.34 -17.43 15.64
C GLU A 431 15.77 -16.57 14.44
N ILE A 432 16.38 -17.18 13.42
CA ILE A 432 16.73 -16.49 12.17
C ILE A 432 15.46 -16.11 11.42
N LEU A 433 14.56 -17.06 11.21
CA LEU A 433 13.38 -16.88 10.36
C LEU A 433 12.31 -16.00 11.02
N ASN A 434 12.09 -16.16 12.33
CA ASN A 434 11.04 -15.47 13.08
C ASN A 434 11.27 -13.94 13.22
N ARG A 435 12.48 -13.45 12.88
CA ARG A 435 12.79 -12.01 12.81
C ARG A 435 12.12 -11.31 11.62
N PHE A 436 11.74 -12.06 10.59
CA PHE A 436 11.15 -11.51 9.38
C PHE A 436 9.67 -11.85 9.33
N GLU A 437 8.81 -10.83 9.27
CA GLU A 437 7.34 -11.02 9.31
C GLU A 437 6.86 -12.04 8.25
N PHE A 438 7.39 -11.96 7.03
CA PHE A 438 7.02 -12.83 5.92
C PHE A 438 7.55 -14.27 6.02
N LEU A 439 8.39 -14.58 7.01
CA LEU A 439 8.91 -15.94 7.26
C LEU A 439 8.40 -16.52 8.59
N LYS A 440 7.57 -15.78 9.34
CA LYS A 440 7.03 -16.25 10.64
C LYS A 440 6.21 -17.52 10.50
N ASP A 441 5.44 -17.64 9.43
CA ASP A 441 4.57 -18.80 9.23
C ASP A 441 5.39 -20.07 8.99
N ILE A 442 6.52 -19.96 8.27
CA ILE A 442 7.42 -21.10 8.06
C ILE A 442 8.38 -21.33 9.24
N SER A 443 8.67 -20.31 10.06
CA SER A 443 9.62 -20.44 11.17
C SER A 443 9.17 -21.50 12.18
N LYS A 444 7.87 -21.56 12.49
CA LYS A 444 7.30 -22.60 13.37
C LYS A 444 7.39 -23.99 12.75
N ILE A 445 7.19 -24.10 11.44
CA ILE A 445 7.32 -25.38 10.73
C ILE A 445 8.77 -25.88 10.85
N VAL A 446 9.74 -24.99 10.65
CA VAL A 446 11.17 -25.26 10.83
C VAL A 446 11.52 -25.56 12.29
N LEU A 447 10.90 -24.91 13.27
CA LEU A 447 11.15 -25.21 14.69
C LEU A 447 10.81 -26.65 15.04
N TYR A 448 9.71 -27.17 14.49
CA TYR A 448 9.15 -28.47 14.88
C TYR A 448 9.46 -29.62 13.91
N HIS A 449 10.33 -29.43 12.90
CA HIS A 449 10.60 -30.48 11.91
C HIS A 449 11.38 -31.70 12.45
N HIS A 450 11.91 -31.64 13.69
CA HIS A 450 12.47 -32.79 14.43
C HIS A 450 11.55 -33.29 15.56
N GLU A 451 10.32 -32.76 15.68
CA GLU A 451 9.33 -33.31 16.61
C GLU A 451 8.88 -34.69 16.18
N ARG A 452 8.40 -35.49 17.13
CA ARG A 452 8.04 -36.90 16.91
C ARG A 452 6.67 -37.16 17.47
N CYS A 453 5.88 -37.96 16.77
CA CYS A 453 4.50 -38.26 17.17
C CYS A 453 4.37 -38.93 18.54
N ASP A 454 5.46 -39.54 19.05
CA ASP A 454 5.55 -40.18 20.36
C ASP A 454 5.76 -39.18 21.53
N GLY A 455 5.83 -37.88 21.25
CA GLY A 455 6.07 -36.85 22.28
C GLY A 455 7.50 -36.86 22.82
N LYS A 456 8.45 -37.57 22.18
CA LYS A 456 9.86 -37.62 22.57
C LYS A 456 10.75 -36.78 21.66
N GLY A 457 10.15 -35.82 20.95
CA GLY A 457 10.84 -34.79 20.18
C GLY A 457 11.59 -33.79 21.06
N ILE A 458 12.11 -32.73 20.44
CA ILE A 458 12.90 -31.68 21.10
C ILE A 458 12.03 -30.85 22.08
N PHE A 459 10.76 -30.65 21.73
CA PHE A 459 9.77 -29.85 22.45
C PHE A 459 8.67 -30.71 23.09
N GLY A 460 8.63 -32.01 22.78
CA GLY A 460 7.73 -32.96 23.42
C GLY A 460 6.29 -32.89 22.93
N LEU A 461 6.06 -32.40 21.72
CA LEU A 461 4.73 -32.30 21.12
C LEU A 461 4.23 -33.67 20.67
N LYS A 462 2.94 -33.95 20.87
CA LYS A 462 2.28 -35.13 20.32
C LYS A 462 1.87 -34.90 18.86
N CYS A 463 1.62 -35.98 18.14
CA CYS A 463 1.40 -35.98 16.68
C CYS A 463 0.40 -34.90 16.20
N GLU A 464 -0.71 -34.73 16.91
CA GLU A 464 -1.78 -33.78 16.58
C GLU A 464 -1.40 -32.32 16.85
N GLU A 465 -0.42 -32.07 17.72
CA GLU A 465 0.10 -30.75 18.07
C GLU A 465 1.20 -30.30 17.11
N ILE A 466 1.80 -31.23 16.35
CA ILE A 466 2.85 -30.94 15.37
C ILE A 466 2.20 -30.46 14.06
N PRO A 467 2.63 -29.29 13.52
CA PRO A 467 2.18 -28.84 12.20
C PRO A 467 2.32 -29.96 11.16
N LEU A 468 1.28 -30.13 10.32
CA LEU A 468 1.29 -31.22 9.33
C LEU A 468 2.48 -31.07 8.37
N GLU A 469 2.84 -29.85 8.02
CA GLU A 469 4.01 -29.52 7.22
C GLU A 469 5.32 -30.00 7.89
N SER A 470 5.44 -29.87 9.22
CA SER A 470 6.60 -30.38 9.97
C SER A 470 6.65 -31.91 9.98
N ARG A 471 5.50 -32.60 10.12
CA ARG A 471 5.42 -34.07 10.01
C ARG A 471 5.81 -34.56 8.62
N ILE A 472 5.38 -33.85 7.57
CA ILE A 472 5.80 -34.11 6.19
C ILE A 472 7.32 -33.97 6.06
N ILE A 473 7.89 -32.85 6.51
CA ILE A 473 9.33 -32.60 6.41
C ILE A 473 10.13 -33.66 7.18
N LEU A 474 9.72 -34.03 8.39
CA LEU A 474 10.39 -35.06 9.20
C LEU A 474 10.52 -36.39 8.44
N VAL A 475 9.40 -36.87 7.87
CA VAL A 475 9.37 -38.15 7.15
C VAL A 475 10.22 -38.08 5.88
N VAL A 476 10.12 -36.99 5.13
CA VAL A 476 10.90 -36.78 3.90
C VAL A 476 12.40 -36.61 4.19
N ASP A 477 12.76 -35.90 5.26
CA ASP A 477 14.14 -35.71 5.72
C ASP A 477 14.76 -37.06 6.14
N ALA A 478 14.01 -37.90 6.87
CA ALA A 478 14.44 -39.25 7.23
C ALA A 478 14.69 -40.10 5.98
N TYR A 479 13.77 -40.07 5.01
CA TYR A 479 13.91 -40.77 3.73
C TYR A 479 15.19 -40.36 3.00
N PHE A 480 15.42 -39.06 2.77
CA PHE A 480 16.62 -38.60 2.07
C PHE A 480 17.90 -38.77 2.88
N THR A 481 17.84 -38.69 4.20
CA THR A 481 18.98 -38.98 5.07
C THR A 481 19.45 -40.43 4.91
N MET A 482 18.53 -41.39 4.87
CA MET A 482 18.85 -42.81 4.62
C MET A 482 19.27 -43.04 3.17
N LYS A 483 18.58 -42.44 2.20
CA LYS A 483 18.96 -42.51 0.78
C LYS A 483 20.40 -42.02 0.55
N ASN A 484 20.77 -40.92 1.18
CA ASN A 484 22.11 -40.35 1.13
C ASN A 484 23.18 -41.16 1.88
N LYS A 485 22.80 -42.23 2.60
CA LYS A 485 23.70 -43.23 3.18
C LYS A 485 23.79 -44.50 2.34
N GLY A 486 23.10 -44.56 1.20
CA GLY A 486 23.17 -45.69 0.25
C GLY A 486 22.12 -46.77 0.47
N PHE A 487 21.11 -46.54 1.32
CA PHE A 487 20.00 -47.49 1.49
C PHE A 487 19.10 -47.49 0.23
N ASP A 488 18.65 -48.67 -0.18
CA ASP A 488 17.64 -48.83 -1.22
C ASP A 488 16.24 -48.49 -0.69
N ASP A 489 15.29 -48.23 -1.58
CA ASP A 489 13.97 -47.72 -1.16
C ASP A 489 13.20 -48.74 -0.31
N PHE A 490 13.36 -50.05 -0.54
CA PHE A 490 12.69 -51.08 0.24
C PHE A 490 13.19 -51.04 1.68
N THR A 491 14.50 -51.03 1.89
CA THR A 491 15.09 -50.92 3.23
C THR A 491 14.70 -49.60 3.92
N ILE A 492 14.62 -48.49 3.17
CA ILE A 492 14.20 -47.19 3.74
C ILE A 492 12.75 -47.27 4.24
N PHE A 493 11.81 -47.80 3.46
CA PHE A 493 10.42 -47.90 3.89
C PHE A 493 10.23 -48.88 5.05
N ASP A 494 10.96 -49.99 5.08
CA ASP A 494 10.96 -50.90 6.24
C ASP A 494 11.36 -50.17 7.54
N GLU A 495 12.40 -49.33 7.50
CA GLU A 495 12.81 -48.53 8.66
C GLU A 495 11.79 -47.43 9.01
N LEU A 496 11.19 -46.77 8.01
CA LEU A 496 10.14 -45.78 8.25
C LEU A 496 8.89 -46.42 8.88
N TYR A 497 8.47 -47.61 8.45
CA TYR A 497 7.34 -48.32 9.04
C TYR A 497 7.63 -48.81 10.45
N LYS A 498 8.86 -49.27 10.76
CA LYS A 498 9.27 -49.53 12.15
C LYS A 498 9.16 -48.26 12.99
N ASP A 499 9.55 -47.11 12.45
CA ASP A 499 9.43 -45.84 13.17
C ASP A 499 7.95 -45.41 13.35
N VAL A 500 7.05 -45.76 12.42
CA VAL A 500 5.60 -45.63 12.59
C VAL A 500 5.07 -46.55 13.70
N GLU A 501 5.46 -47.83 13.71
CA GLU A 501 5.03 -48.80 14.74
C GLU A 501 5.49 -48.41 16.14
N ASN A 502 6.67 -47.79 16.24
CA ASN A 502 7.18 -47.22 17.48
C ASN A 502 6.55 -45.85 17.83
N GLY A 503 5.53 -45.40 17.09
CA GLY A 503 4.79 -44.16 17.31
C GLY A 503 5.54 -42.88 16.93
N LYS A 504 6.68 -42.97 16.27
CA LYS A 504 7.60 -41.84 16.05
C LYS A 504 7.18 -40.97 14.87
N LEU A 505 6.67 -41.60 13.82
CA LEU A 505 6.29 -40.97 12.55
C LEU A 505 4.78 -41.11 12.30
N ASP A 506 4.24 -40.16 11.53
CA ASP A 506 2.86 -40.22 11.07
C ASP A 506 2.70 -41.28 9.96
N ARG A 507 1.88 -42.31 10.24
CA ARG A 507 1.59 -43.40 9.30
C ARG A 507 1.09 -42.89 7.95
N LYS A 508 0.16 -41.94 7.94
CA LYS A 508 -0.46 -41.46 6.71
C LYS A 508 0.58 -40.79 5.81
N VAL A 509 1.49 -40.04 6.40
CA VAL A 509 2.57 -39.35 5.66
C VAL A 509 3.53 -40.37 5.04
N VAL A 510 3.89 -41.44 5.76
CA VAL A 510 4.76 -42.51 5.25
C VAL A 510 4.09 -43.28 4.11
N GLU A 511 2.81 -43.64 4.25
CA GLU A 511 2.04 -44.34 3.21
C GLU A 511 1.94 -43.53 1.91
N GLU A 512 1.65 -42.23 2.01
CA GLU A 512 1.59 -41.36 0.83
C GLU A 512 2.97 -41.10 0.22
N LEU A 513 4.02 -40.99 1.05
CA LEU A 513 5.39 -40.90 0.56
C LEU A 513 5.75 -42.13 -0.29
N GLU A 514 5.42 -43.33 0.20
CA GLU A 514 5.69 -44.57 -0.52
C GLU A 514 4.98 -44.63 -1.88
N LYS A 515 3.70 -44.24 -1.93
CA LYS A 515 2.95 -44.16 -3.19
C LYS A 515 3.61 -43.22 -4.19
N ILE A 516 4.05 -42.04 -3.75
CA ILE A 516 4.71 -41.05 -4.61
C ILE A 516 6.06 -41.57 -5.12
N VAL A 517 6.86 -42.20 -4.26
CA VAL A 517 8.18 -42.73 -4.65
C VAL A 517 8.04 -43.91 -5.61
N ARG A 518 7.08 -44.82 -5.39
CA ARG A 518 6.84 -45.98 -6.26
C ARG A 518 6.32 -45.58 -7.64
N ARG A 519 5.35 -44.66 -7.73
CA ARG A 519 4.81 -44.17 -9.03
C ARG A 519 5.89 -43.59 -9.94
N LYS A 520 6.90 -42.92 -9.36
CA LYS A 520 8.02 -42.34 -10.11
C LYS A 520 8.99 -43.36 -10.71
N LYS A 521 8.85 -44.65 -10.38
CA LYS A 521 9.62 -45.74 -11.03
C LYS A 521 8.88 -46.37 -12.20
N ASP A 522 7.57 -46.16 -12.28
CA ASP A 522 6.69 -46.71 -13.32
C ASP A 522 6.48 -45.71 -14.49
N GLU A 523 6.89 -44.44 -14.30
CA GLU A 523 7.04 -43.38 -15.31
C GLU A 523 8.51 -43.24 -15.74
#